data_AF-A0A424STL9-F1
#
_entry.id   AF-A0A424STL9-F1
#
_cell.length_a   1.000
_cell.length_b   1.000
_cell.length_c   1.000
_cell.angle_alpha   90.00
_cell.angle_beta   90.00
_cell.angle_gamma   90.00
#
_symmetry.space_group_name_H-M   'P 1'
#
loop_
_entity.id
_entity.type
_entity.pdbx_description
1 polymer ?
#
loop_
_entity_poly.entity_id
_entity_poly.type
_entity_poly.pdbx_seq_one_letter_code
_entity_poly.pdbx_strand_id
1 'polypeptide(L)'
;MEEIFQLISDVGLPIAGALTMGFFIFIIIKQIFEGIIDSIGTLTMFAETLENRATTMSNEMIKIDLLVSSALGLNPDIERVARAENFVEDGKVDVRRD
;
A
#
# COMPACT_ATOMS: atom_id res chain seq x y z
N MET A 1 43.85 -13.53 43.59
CA MET A 1 43.47 -14.00 42.23
C MET A 1 42.05 -14.53 42.23
N GLU A 2 41.68 -15.38 43.19
CA GLU A 2 40.33 -15.96 43.29
C GLU A 2 39.22 -14.91 43.50
N GLU A 3 39.43 -13.93 44.40
CA GLU A 3 38.48 -12.82 44.63
C GLU A 3 38.23 -11.93 43.39
N ILE A 4 39.24 -11.77 42.52
CA ILE A 4 39.11 -10.98 41.28
C ILE A 4 38.22 -11.72 40.28
N PHE A 5 38.38 -13.04 40.15
CA PHE A 5 37.50 -13.86 39.30
C PHE A 5 36.08 -13.93 39.84
N GLN A 6 35.91 -13.93 41.17
CA GLN A 6 34.59 -13.88 41.80
C GLN A 6 33.88 -12.55 41.52
N LEU A 7 34.59 -11.42 41.64
CA LEU A 7 34.06 -10.10 41.29
C LEU A 7 33.67 -10.01 39.80
N ILE A 8 34.51 -10.54 38.90
CA ILE A 8 34.21 -10.59 37.45
C ILE A 8 32.98 -11.45 37.17
N SER A 9 32.80 -12.57 37.88
CA SER A 9 31.61 -13.41 37.76
C SER A 9 30.35 -12.67 38.23
N ASP A 10 30.43 -11.98 39.36
CA ASP A 10 29.30 -11.29 39.98
C ASP A 10 28.83 -10.08 39.17
N VAL A 11 29.72 -9.39 38.44
CA VAL A 11 29.35 -8.30 37.53
C VAL A 11 29.11 -8.76 36.09
N GLY A 12 29.76 -9.84 35.66
CA GLY A 12 29.65 -10.40 34.32
C GLY A 12 28.27 -10.99 34.05
N LEU A 13 27.69 -11.68 35.04
CA LEU A 13 26.35 -12.26 34.92
C LEU A 13 25.25 -11.19 34.75
N PRO A 14 25.18 -10.11 35.56
CA PRO A 14 24.27 -8.99 35.32
C PRO A 14 24.45 -8.29 33.97
N ILE A 15 25.71 -8.05 33.54
CA ILE A 15 25.99 -7.38 32.27
C ILE A 15 25.56 -8.26 31.08
N ALA A 16 25.87 -9.55 31.10
CA ALA A 16 25.43 -10.50 30.09
C ALA A 16 23.90 -10.63 30.05
N GLY A 17 23.24 -10.62 31.21
CA GLY A 17 21.78 -10.62 31.32
C GLY A 17 21.16 -9.35 30.72
N ALA A 18 21.71 -8.18 31.02
CA ALA A 18 21.23 -6.90 30.49
C ALA A 18 21.41 -6.81 28.96
N LEU A 19 22.54 -7.27 28.43
CA LEU A 19 22.77 -7.31 26.98
C LEU A 19 21.80 -8.25 26.27
N THR A 20 21.56 -9.43 26.85
CA THR A 20 20.63 -10.41 26.29
C THR A 20 19.20 -9.88 26.30
N MET A 21 18.77 -9.25 27.40
CA MET A 21 17.45 -8.62 27.52
C MET A 21 17.30 -7.42 26.59
N GLY A 22 18.33 -6.58 26.45
CA GLY A 22 18.32 -5.46 25.51
C GLY A 22 18.17 -5.92 24.07
N PHE A 23 18.91 -6.97 23.67
CA PHE A 23 18.77 -7.58 22.35
C PHE A 23 17.40 -8.22 22.14
N PHE A 24 16.85 -8.87 23.16
CA PHE A 24 15.51 -9.45 23.10
C PHE A 24 14.42 -8.39 22.89
N ILE A 25 14.47 -7.28 23.62
CA ILE A 25 13.52 -6.17 23.46
C ILE A 25 13.59 -5.60 22.04
N PHE A 26 14.80 -5.47 21.48
CA PHE A 26 14.97 -5.01 20.10
C PHE A 26 14.25 -5.92 19.09
N ILE A 27 14.34 -7.24 19.25
CA ILE A 27 13.64 -8.19 18.38
C ILE A 27 12.11 -8.01 18.47
N ILE A 28 11.57 -7.86 19.68
CA ILE A 28 10.12 -7.67 19.86
C ILE A 28 9.64 -6.39 19.19
N ILE A 29 10.37 -5.28 19.37
CA ILE A 29 10.03 -4.01 18.72
C ILE A 29 10.06 -4.18 17.20
N LYS A 30 11.09 -4.82 16.66
CA LYS A 30 11.19 -5.09 15.22
C LYS A 30 10.00 -5.91 14.71
N GLN A 31 9.63 -6.97 15.42
CA GLN A 31 8.50 -7.84 15.04
C GLN A 31 7.17 -7.07 15.03
N ILE A 32 6.95 -6.17 15.99
CA ILE A 32 5.75 -5.33 16.03
C ILE A 32 5.72 -4.38 14.82
N PHE A 33 6.83 -3.72 14.51
CA PHE A 33 6.90 -2.82 13.36
C PHE A 33 6.69 -3.54 12.03
N GLU A 34 7.28 -4.72 11.87
CA GLU A 34 7.11 -5.57 10.67
C GLU A 34 5.63 -5.94 10.48
N GLY A 35 4.94 -6.35 11.55
CA GLY A 35 3.50 -6.64 11.48
C GLY A 35 2.63 -5.43 11.13
N ILE A 36 3.02 -4.22 11.56
CA ILE A 36 2.33 -2.98 11.17
C ILE A 36 2.56 -2.68 9.69
N ILE A 37 3.78 -2.84 9.19
CA ILE A 37 4.11 -2.63 7.78
C ILE A 37 3.30 -3.57 6.89
N ASP A 38 3.21 -4.85 7.25
CA ASP A 38 2.41 -5.84 6.50
C ASP A 38 0.92 -5.48 6.47
N SER A 39 0.39 -5.00 7.61
CA SER A 39 -0.99 -4.54 7.71
C SER A 39 -1.26 -3.34 6.81
N ILE A 40 -0.33 -2.38 6.75
CA ILE A 40 -0.40 -1.23 5.84
C ILE A 40 -0.35 -1.71 4.39
N GLY A 41 0.58 -2.61 4.05
CA GLY A 41 0.68 -3.15 2.69
C GLY A 41 -0.59 -3.85 2.23
N THR A 42 -1.24 -4.60 3.13
CA THR A 42 -2.53 -5.23 2.87
C THR A 42 -3.63 -4.20 2.63
N LEU A 43 -3.68 -3.13 3.42
CA LEU A 43 -4.65 -2.04 3.24
C LEU A 43 -4.43 -1.30 1.91
N THR A 44 -3.19 -1.04 1.54
CA THR A 44 -2.83 -0.42 0.26
C THR A 44 -3.30 -1.28 -0.90
N MET A 45 -3.07 -2.59 -0.85
CA MET A 45 -3.57 -3.51 -1.87
C MET A 45 -5.11 -3.46 -1.97
N PHE A 46 -5.82 -3.41 -0.84
CA PHE A 46 -7.28 -3.26 -0.88
C PHE A 46 -7.71 -1.93 -1.51
N ALA A 47 -7.05 -0.83 -1.18
CA ALA A 47 -7.33 0.47 -1.78
C ALA A 47 -7.14 0.46 -3.30
N GLU A 48 -6.01 -0.09 -3.79
CA GLU A 48 -5.73 -0.24 -5.21
C GLU A 48 -6.77 -1.12 -5.92
N THR A 49 -7.18 -2.23 -5.31
CA THR A 49 -8.23 -3.08 -5.90
C THR A 49 -9.59 -2.39 -5.95
N LEU A 50 -9.90 -1.55 -4.96
CA LEU A 50 -11.14 -0.78 -4.92
C LEU A 50 -11.13 0.33 -5.97
N GLU A 51 -10.01 1.01 -6.14
CA GLU A 51 -9.78 2.01 -7.18
C GLU A 51 -9.99 1.40 -8.57
N ASN A 52 -9.34 0.27 -8.87
CA ASN A 52 -9.52 -0.45 -10.13
C ASN A 52 -11.00 -0.79 -10.42
N ARG A 53 -11.77 -1.18 -9.39
CA ARG A 53 -13.21 -1.46 -9.53
C ARG A 53 -14.02 -0.19 -9.77
N ALA A 54 -13.68 0.91 -9.11
CA ALA A 54 -14.33 2.20 -9.32
C ALA A 54 -14.07 2.71 -10.75
N THR A 55 -12.83 2.61 -11.24
CA THR A 55 -12.46 2.95 -12.62
C THR A 55 -13.19 2.07 -13.63
N THR A 56 -13.22 0.75 -13.42
CA THR A 56 -13.97 -0.18 -14.28
C THR A 56 -15.46 0.19 -14.32
N MET A 57 -16.05 0.49 -13.16
CA MET A 57 -17.46 0.90 -13.08
C MET A 57 -17.74 2.21 -13.79
N SER A 58 -16.82 3.20 -13.70
CA SER A 58 -16.92 4.46 -14.42
C SER A 58 -16.95 4.23 -15.94
N ASN A 59 -16.07 3.37 -16.45
CA ASN A 59 -16.01 3.01 -17.86
C ASN A 59 -17.28 2.27 -18.32
N GLU A 60 -17.79 1.34 -17.51
CA GLU A 60 -19.05 0.64 -17.80
C GLU A 60 -20.26 1.57 -17.80
N MET A 61 -20.31 2.54 -16.88
CA MET A 61 -21.38 3.53 -16.81
C MET A 61 -21.44 4.37 -18.10
N ILE A 62 -20.28 4.79 -18.61
CA ILE A 62 -20.20 5.51 -19.89
C ILE A 62 -20.68 4.64 -21.03
N LYS A 63 -20.25 3.37 -21.08
CA LYS A 63 -20.69 2.42 -22.10
C LYS A 63 -22.21 2.22 -22.09
N ILE A 64 -22.82 2.08 -20.92
CA ILE A 64 -24.27 1.93 -20.77
C ILE A 64 -25.00 3.14 -21.35
N ASP A 65 -24.56 4.35 -21.00
CA ASP A 65 -25.22 5.57 -21.48
C ASP A 65 -25.10 5.75 -23.01
N LEU A 66 -23.97 5.34 -23.61
CA LEU A 66 -23.83 5.31 -25.07
C LEU A 66 -24.78 4.29 -25.72
N LEU A 67 -24.88 3.09 -25.16
CA LEU A 67 -25.78 2.05 -25.66
C LEU A 67 -27.25 2.49 -25.56
N VAL A 68 -27.64 3.10 -24.44
CA VAL A 68 -28.99 3.63 -24.23
C VAL A 68 -29.27 4.79 -25.19
N SER A 69 -28.33 5.73 -25.35
CA SER A 69 -28.47 6.84 -26.30
C SER A 69 -28.65 6.34 -27.73
N SER A 70 -27.83 5.37 -28.16
CA SER A 70 -27.95 4.75 -29.47
C SER A 70 -29.28 4.01 -29.65
N ALA A 71 -29.76 3.28 -28.63
CA ALA A 71 -31.04 2.58 -28.69
C ALA A 71 -32.25 3.53 -28.76
N LEU A 72 -32.15 4.71 -28.14
CA LEU A 72 -33.18 5.74 -28.16
C LEU A 72 -33.06 6.72 -29.36
N GLY A 73 -32.09 6.52 -30.25
CA GLY A 73 -31.84 7.40 -31.38
C GLY A 73 -31.33 8.79 -31.00
N LEU A 74 -30.78 8.94 -29.78
CA LEU A 74 -30.13 10.15 -29.32
C LEU A 74 -28.67 10.16 -29.80
N ASN A 75 -28.15 11.35 -30.10
CA ASN A 75 -26.74 11.48 -30.44
C ASN A 75 -25.88 11.09 -29.21
N PRO A 76 -25.00 10.09 -29.31
CA PRO A 76 -24.12 9.74 -28.21
C PRO A 76 -23.14 10.89 -27.92
N ASP A 77 -22.90 11.18 -26.64
CA ASP A 77 -21.94 12.21 -26.21
C ASP A 77 -20.50 11.71 -26.38
N ILE A 78 -19.95 11.92 -27.56
CA ILE A 78 -18.62 11.46 -27.98
C ILE A 78 -17.51 12.26 -27.25
N GLU A 79 -17.78 13.49 -26.84
CA GLU A 79 -16.81 14.28 -26.06
C GLU A 79 -16.60 13.69 -24.67
N ARG A 80 -17.66 13.15 -24.04
CA ARG A 80 -17.53 12.47 -22.74
C ARG A 80 -16.68 11.19 -22.85
N VAL A 81 -16.76 10.47 -23.96
CA VAL A 81 -15.92 9.30 -24.24
C VAL A 81 -14.46 9.71 -24.45
N ALA A 82 -14.24 10.75 -25.26
CA ALA A 82 -12.91 11.29 -25.51
C ALA A 82 -12.24 11.79 -24.22
N ARG A 83 -13.00 12.31 -23.25
CA ARG A 83 -12.47 12.70 -21.92
C ARG A 83 -12.24 11.54 -20.97
N ALA A 84 -13.05 10.48 -21.05
CA ALA A 84 -12.92 9.33 -20.16
C ALA A 84 -11.72 8.45 -20.50
N GLU A 85 -11.40 8.28 -21.79
CA GLU A 85 -10.16 7.58 -22.20
C GLU A 85 -8.91 8.46 -22.05
N ASN A 86 -9.07 9.78 -21.98
CA ASN A 86 -7.97 10.72 -21.70
C ASN A 86 -7.72 10.97 -20.21
N PHE A 87 -8.35 10.20 -19.32
CA PHE A 87 -8.09 10.32 -17.89
C PHE A 87 -6.79 9.60 -17.54
N VAL A 88 -5.79 10.41 -17.23
CA VAL A 88 -4.41 10.08 -16.88
C VAL A 88 -4.35 9.05 -15.75
N GLU A 89 -4.14 7.79 -16.09
CA GLU A 89 -3.39 6.85 -15.25
C GLU A 89 -1.96 6.81 -15.82
N ASP A 90 -0.97 7.07 -14.97
CA ASP A 90 0.48 6.95 -15.26
C ASP A 90 1.22 8.17 -15.83
N GLY A 91 0.77 9.39 -15.51
CA GLY A 91 1.62 10.60 -15.54
C GLY A 91 2.03 11.12 -16.93
N LYS A 92 1.46 10.59 -18.02
CA LYS A 92 1.59 11.16 -19.36
C LYS A 92 0.23 11.24 -20.03
N VAL A 93 -0.29 12.46 -20.14
CA VAL A 93 -1.30 12.81 -21.15
C VAL A 93 -0.62 12.62 -22.51
N ASP A 94 -1.08 11.69 -23.34
CA ASP A 94 -0.66 11.70 -24.74
C ASP A 94 -1.37 12.86 -25.44
N VAL A 95 -0.70 14.01 -25.46
CA VAL A 95 -1.16 15.27 -26.08
C VAL A 95 -1.10 15.21 -27.62
N ARG A 96 -0.84 14.05 -28.24
CA ARG A 96 -0.74 13.89 -29.70
C ARG A 96 -2.06 13.55 -30.39
N ARG A 97 -3.18 13.74 -29.72
CA ARG A 97 -4.50 13.56 -30.32
C ARG A 97 -5.29 14.85 -30.21
N ASP A 98 -4.95 15.75 -31.12
CA ASP A 98 -5.92 16.66 -31.75
C ASP A 98 -7.17 15.91 -32.24
#